data_AF-A0A087DI70-F1
#
_entry.id   AF-A0A087DI70-F1
#
_cell.length_a   1.000
_cell.length_b   1.000
_cell.length_c   1.000
_cell.angle_alpha   90.00
_cell.angle_beta   90.00
_cell.angle_gamma   90.00
#
_symmetry.space_group_name_H-M   'P 1'
#
loop_
_entity.id
_entity.type
_entity.pdbx_description
1 polymer ?
#
loop_
_entity_poly.entity_id
_entity_poly.type
_entity_poly.pdbx_seq_one_letter_code
_entity_poly.pdbx_strand_id
1 'polypeptide(L)'
;MATRDLKTPGLASASTIPYGTLRKILELNTVADYEQLRKIAVALNIPLSEIVEDAERLASDPGVVDDFRESASSDTSKSPVDGMDDGERLIAEAVDIAKTDPMQLAAYRDGHKHDPDPDASA
;
A
#
# COMPACT_ATOMS: atom_id res chain seq x y z
N MET A 1 2.54 -6.95 -22.07
CA MET A 1 1.94 -5.60 -22.09
C MET A 1 2.59 -4.77 -23.17
N ALA A 2 1.83 -4.40 -24.22
CA ALA A 2 2.29 -3.38 -25.16
C ALA A 2 2.19 -2.02 -24.46
N THR A 3 3.25 -1.59 -23.78
CA THR A 3 3.38 -0.22 -23.27
C THR A 3 3.51 0.73 -24.47
N ARG A 4 2.38 1.06 -25.08
CA ARG A 4 2.26 2.03 -26.18
C ARG A 4 2.71 3.41 -25.67
N ASP A 5 4.00 3.70 -25.82
CA ASP A 5 4.74 4.98 -25.87
C ASP A 5 4.38 6.17 -24.95
N LEU A 6 3.40 6.05 -24.07
CA LEU A 6 2.99 7.06 -23.10
C LEU A 6 3.65 6.75 -21.76
N LYS A 7 4.75 7.48 -21.49
CA LYS A 7 5.35 7.51 -20.15
C LYS A 7 4.27 7.91 -19.12
N THR A 8 4.30 7.31 -17.94
CA THR A 8 3.38 7.52 -16.80
C THR A 8 2.99 9.00 -16.55
N PRO A 9 3.91 9.99 -16.66
CA PRO A 9 3.56 11.41 -16.55
C PRO A 9 2.65 11.92 -17.68
N GLY A 10 2.89 11.49 -18.93
CA GLY A 10 2.05 11.86 -20.07
C GLY A 10 0.66 11.24 -20.00
N LEU A 11 0.56 10.02 -19.47
CA LEU A 11 -0.73 9.35 -19.27
C LEU A 11 -1.57 10.03 -18.19
N ALA A 12 -0.95 10.57 -17.14
CA ALA A 12 -1.64 11.34 -16.11
C ALA A 12 -2.27 12.61 -16.69
N SER A 13 -1.52 13.34 -17.52
CA SER A 13 -2.03 14.53 -18.22
C SER A 13 -3.18 14.19 -19.18
N ALA A 14 -3.06 13.11 -19.95
CA ALA A 14 -4.09 12.71 -20.92
C ALA A 14 -5.37 12.16 -20.27
N SER A 15 -5.25 11.40 -19.18
CA SER A 15 -6.39 10.80 -18.48
C SER A 15 -7.06 11.72 -17.45
N THR A 16 -6.43 12.87 -17.12
CA THR A 16 -6.87 13.76 -16.02
C THR A 16 -6.87 13.05 -14.66
N ILE A 17 -6.20 11.90 -14.53
CA ILE A 17 -6.02 11.18 -13.27
C ILE A 17 -4.77 11.72 -12.60
N PRO A 18 -4.80 12.05 -11.29
CA PRO A 18 -3.61 12.48 -10.57
C PRO A 18 -2.47 11.48 -10.70
N TYR A 19 -1.26 11.98 -10.95
CA TYR A 19 -0.08 11.13 -11.14
C TYR A 19 0.13 10.12 -10.00
N GLY A 20 -0.07 10.53 -8.74
CA GLY A 20 0.05 9.64 -7.58
C GLY A 20 -0.96 8.49 -7.60
N THR A 21 -2.19 8.75 -8.06
CA THR A 21 -3.22 7.72 -8.21
C THR A 21 -2.90 6.78 -9.37
N LEU A 22 -2.54 7.35 -10.53
CA LEU A 22 -2.17 6.58 -11.71
C LEU A 22 -0.97 5.67 -11.41
N ARG A 23 0.04 6.18 -10.70
CA ARG A 23 1.20 5.41 -10.26
C ARG A 23 0.79 4.21 -9.41
N LYS A 24 -0.04 4.42 -8.38
CA LYS A 24 -0.52 3.33 -7.53
C LYS A 24 -1.31 2.27 -8.30
N ILE A 25 -2.13 2.70 -9.27
CA ILE A 25 -2.91 1.79 -10.12
C ILE A 25 -1.97 0.91 -10.96
N LEU A 26 -0.97 1.52 -11.60
CA LEU A 26 -0.04 0.81 -12.49
C LEU A 26 0.96 -0.07 -11.74
N GLU A 27 1.30 0.31 -10.50
CA GLU A 27 2.09 -0.53 -9.58
C GLU A 27 1.24 -1.60 -8.87
N LEU A 28 -0.04 -1.75 -9.23
CA LEU A 28 -0.98 -2.72 -8.64
C LEU A 28 -1.16 -2.57 -7.12
N ASN A 29 -0.87 -1.38 -6.58
CA ASN A 29 -1.02 -1.02 -5.17
C ASN A 29 -2.45 -0.58 -4.82
N THR A 30 -3.29 -0.30 -5.83
CA THR A 30 -4.70 0.03 -5.65
C THR A 30 -5.51 -0.47 -6.84
N VAL A 31 -6.78 -0.81 -6.58
CA VAL A 31 -7.76 -1.11 -7.62
C VAL A 31 -8.23 0.19 -8.27
N ALA A 32 -8.34 0.20 -9.59
CA ALA A 32 -8.91 1.30 -10.34
C ALA A 32 -10.44 1.16 -10.44
N ASP A 33 -11.18 2.25 -10.26
CA ASP A 33 -12.61 2.27 -10.51
C ASP A 33 -12.93 2.31 -12.02
N TYR A 34 -14.21 2.11 -12.37
CA TYR A 34 -14.66 2.10 -13.77
C TYR A 34 -14.36 3.41 -14.50
N GLU A 35 -14.54 4.57 -13.87
CA GLU A 35 -14.30 5.87 -14.50
C GLU A 35 -12.80 6.10 -14.74
N GLN A 36 -11.95 5.67 -13.82
CA GLN A 36 -10.51 5.69 -13.95
C GLN A 36 -10.05 4.80 -15.10
N LEU A 37 -10.54 3.55 -15.16
CA LEU A 37 -10.24 2.63 -16.25
C LEU A 37 -10.72 3.18 -17.60
N ARG A 38 -11.92 3.77 -17.66
CA ARG A 38 -12.45 4.41 -18.86
C ARG A 38 -11.56 5.57 -19.32
N LYS A 39 -11.14 6.44 -18.41
CA LYS A 39 -10.24 7.57 -18.72
C LYS A 39 -8.87 7.10 -19.20
N ILE A 40 -8.34 6.03 -18.62
CA ILE A 40 -7.07 5.41 -19.05
C ILE A 40 -7.23 4.84 -20.47
N ALA A 41 -8.32 4.13 -20.75
CA ALA A 41 -8.61 3.59 -22.08
C ALA A 41 -8.66 4.68 -23.17
N VAL A 42 -9.38 5.77 -22.88
CA VAL A 42 -9.46 6.94 -23.76
C VAL A 42 -8.07 7.55 -23.97
N ALA A 43 -7.28 7.70 -22.91
CA ALA A 43 -5.94 8.28 -22.98
C ALA A 43 -4.94 7.40 -23.75
N LEU A 44 -5.09 6.08 -23.70
CA LEU A 44 -4.29 5.10 -24.44
C LEU A 44 -4.80 4.87 -25.87
N ASN A 45 -5.94 5.46 -26.23
CA ASN A 45 -6.62 5.29 -27.51
C ASN A 45 -6.91 3.81 -27.84
N ILE A 46 -7.38 3.06 -26.84
CA ILE A 46 -7.81 1.67 -26.95
C ILE A 46 -9.20 1.51 -26.33
N PRO A 47 -10.01 0.53 -26.79
CA PRO A 47 -11.27 0.21 -26.15
C PRO A 47 -11.04 -0.34 -24.74
N LEU A 48 -11.95 -0.02 -23.82
CA LEU A 48 -11.89 -0.53 -22.45
C LEU A 48 -11.89 -2.07 -22.40
N SER A 49 -12.57 -2.73 -23.35
CA SER A 49 -12.58 -4.20 -23.46
C SER A 49 -11.18 -4.78 -23.67
N GLU A 50 -10.31 -4.12 -24.41
CA GLU A 50 -8.93 -4.59 -24.64
C GLU A 50 -8.11 -4.56 -23.34
N ILE A 51 -8.34 -3.56 -22.47
CA ILE A 51 -7.72 -3.51 -21.14
C ILE A 51 -8.21 -4.68 -20.27
N VAL A 52 -9.51 -4.96 -20.30
CA VAL A 52 -10.12 -6.04 -19.51
C VAL A 52 -9.63 -7.39 -19.98
N GLU A 53 -9.63 -7.65 -21.29
CA GLU A 53 -9.12 -8.89 -21.89
C GLU A 53 -7.65 -9.13 -21.55
N ASP A 54 -6.82 -8.08 -21.61
CA ASP A 54 -5.41 -8.18 -21.22
C ASP A 54 -5.24 -8.45 -19.72
N ALA A 55 -6.06 -7.83 -18.87
CA ALA A 55 -6.05 -8.08 -17.43
C ALA A 55 -6.48 -9.52 -17.10
N GLU A 56 -7.52 -10.04 -17.75
CA GLU A 56 -7.99 -11.42 -17.59
C GLU A 56 -6.94 -12.43 -18.06
N ARG A 57 -6.27 -12.15 -19.18
CA ARG A 57 -5.17 -12.98 -19.68
C ARG A 57 -4.01 -13.03 -18.69
N LEU A 58 -3.61 -11.88 -18.14
CA LEU A 58 -2.55 -11.80 -17.12
C LEU A 58 -2.93 -12.50 -15.82
N ALA A 59 -4.17 -12.34 -15.36
CA ALA A 59 -4.65 -12.98 -14.14
C ALA A 59 -4.77 -14.51 -14.28
N SER A 60 -4.93 -15.00 -15.52
CA SER A 60 -5.02 -16.43 -15.83
C SER A 60 -3.66 -17.05 -16.18
N ASP A 61 -2.60 -16.25 -16.35
CA ASP A 61 -1.26 -16.73 -16.67
C ASP A 61 -0.57 -17.29 -15.41
N PRO A 62 -0.31 -18.61 -15.33
CA PRO A 62 0.31 -19.21 -14.16
C PRO A 62 1.67 -18.61 -13.83
N GLY A 63 2.47 -18.23 -14.84
CA GLY A 63 3.79 -17.65 -14.60
C GLY A 63 3.70 -16.30 -13.88
N VAL A 64 2.77 -15.45 -14.29
CA VAL A 64 2.54 -14.14 -13.65
C VAL A 64 1.98 -14.30 -12.24
N VAL A 65 1.06 -15.25 -12.05
CA VAL A 65 0.45 -15.52 -10.73
C VAL A 65 1.47 -16.08 -9.75
N ASP A 66 2.33 -16.99 -10.20
CA ASP A 66 3.37 -17.60 -9.36
C ASP A 66 4.45 -16.57 -8.98
N ASP A 67 4.92 -15.76 -9.94
CA ASP A 67 5.86 -14.66 -9.68
C ASP A 67 5.29 -13.63 -8.67
N PHE A 68 3.99 -13.31 -8.81
CA PHE A 68 3.30 -12.42 -7.87
C PHE A 68 3.18 -13.04 -6.48
N ARG A 69 2.85 -14.34 -6.38
CA ARG A 69 2.78 -15.06 -5.11
C ARG A 69 4.13 -15.13 -4.42
N GLU A 70 5.20 -15.42 -5.16
CA GLU A 70 6.57 -15.44 -4.65
C GLU A 70 6.99 -14.05 -4.17
N SER A 71 6.69 -13.00 -4.94
CA SER A 71 6.94 -11.61 -4.54
C SER A 71 6.17 -11.23 -3.27
N ALA A 72 4.87 -11.55 -3.19
CA ALA A 72 4.03 -11.24 -2.03
C ALA A 72 4.48 -11.98 -0.76
N SER A 73 4.97 -13.23 -0.90
CA SER A 73 5.48 -14.02 0.23
C SER A 73 6.89 -13.58 0.66
N SER A 74 7.69 -13.02 -0.25
CA SER A 74 8.98 -12.38 0.10
C SER A 74 8.80 -11.10 0.92
N ASP A 75 7.74 -10.31 0.66
CA ASP A 75 7.48 -9.06 1.38
C ASP A 75 6.90 -9.31 2.78
N THR A 76 6.28 -10.48 3.01
CA THR A 76 5.89 -10.94 4.36
C THR A 76 7.08 -11.44 5.20
N SER A 77 8.22 -11.67 4.57
CA SER A 77 9.47 -12.10 5.25
C SER A 77 10.35 -10.95 5.69
N LYS A 78 9.99 -9.69 5.38
CA LYS A 78 10.52 -8.55 6.13
C LYS A 78 9.86 -8.53 7.52
N SER A 79 10.41 -9.34 8.42
CA SER A 79 10.23 -9.12 9.85
C SER A 79 10.53 -7.64 10.15
N PRO A 80 9.70 -6.92 10.94
CA PRO A 80 9.87 -5.49 11.19
C PRO A 80 11.12 -5.11 12.00
N VAL A 81 12.10 -6.00 12.18
CA VAL A 81 13.09 -5.87 13.25
C VAL A 81 14.44 -5.28 12.82
N ASP A 82 14.66 -5.07 11.53
CA ASP A 82 15.96 -4.54 11.05
C ASP A 82 15.84 -3.04 10.72
N GLY A 83 15.83 -2.23 11.79
CA GLY A 83 15.93 -0.75 11.69
C GLY A 83 14.90 0.06 12.48
N MET A 84 14.09 -0.55 13.35
CA MET A 84 13.05 0.15 14.10
C MET A 84 13.65 0.99 15.26
N ASP A 85 13.46 2.30 15.19
CA ASP A 85 13.77 3.25 16.29
C ASP A 85 12.90 2.90 17.52
N ASP A 86 13.38 3.17 18.74
CA ASP A 86 12.75 2.69 19.99
C ASP A 86 11.25 3.04 20.09
N GLY A 87 10.82 4.15 19.47
CA GLY A 87 9.43 4.58 19.42
C GLY A 87 8.52 3.63 18.62
N GLU A 88 9.01 3.01 17.56
CA GLU A 88 8.22 2.13 16.70
C GLU A 88 8.07 0.71 17.28
N ARG A 89 9.04 0.27 18.10
CA ARG A 89 8.94 -0.98 18.88
C ARG A 89 7.81 -0.91 19.90
N LEU A 90 7.67 0.22 20.58
CA LEU A 90 6.62 0.46 21.56
C LEU A 90 5.22 0.43 20.92
N ILE A 91 5.09 0.92 19.68
CA ILE A 91 3.81 0.90 18.95
C ILE A 91 3.47 -0.54 18.54
N ALA A 92 4.45 -1.31 18.04
CA ALA A 92 4.25 -2.70 17.67
C ALA A 92 3.84 -3.56 18.89
N GLU A 93 4.49 -3.37 20.02
CA GLU A 93 4.18 -4.05 21.28
C GLU A 93 2.79 -3.67 21.81
N ALA A 94 2.43 -2.38 21.79
CA ALA A 94 1.09 -1.93 22.20
C ALA A 94 -0.02 -2.48 21.31
N VAL A 95 0.23 -2.63 20.01
CA VAL A 95 -0.72 -3.23 19.05
C VAL A 95 -0.88 -4.73 19.32
N ASP A 96 0.18 -5.43 19.72
CA ASP A 96 0.10 -6.86 20.03
C ASP A 96 -0.65 -7.11 21.34
N ILE A 97 -0.35 -6.33 22.38
CA ILE A 97 -1.08 -6.33 23.67
C ILE A 97 -2.58 -6.06 23.47
N ALA A 98 -2.92 -5.10 22.60
CA ALA A 98 -4.33 -4.78 22.28
C ALA A 98 -5.07 -5.95 21.60
N LYS A 99 -4.37 -6.80 20.84
CA LYS A 99 -4.95 -7.97 20.18
C LYS A 99 -5.14 -9.15 21.12
N THR A 100 -4.24 -9.31 22.11
CA THR A 100 -4.28 -10.45 23.03
C THR A 100 -5.15 -10.21 24.26
N ASP A 101 -5.18 -9.00 24.82
CA ASP A 101 -5.99 -8.72 26.01
C ASP A 101 -6.31 -7.21 26.18
N PRO A 102 -7.48 -6.73 25.70
CA PRO A 102 -7.81 -5.30 25.66
C PRO A 102 -7.92 -4.63 27.03
N MET A 103 -8.08 -5.40 28.13
CA MET A 103 -8.04 -4.85 29.49
C MET A 103 -6.64 -4.41 29.93
N GLN A 104 -5.56 -4.98 29.36
CA GLN A 104 -4.18 -4.61 29.73
C GLN A 104 -3.71 -3.30 29.08
N LEU A 105 -4.30 -2.92 27.94
CA LEU A 105 -4.00 -1.64 27.27
C LEU A 105 -4.31 -0.43 28.17
N ALA A 106 -5.35 -0.54 29.01
CA ALA A 106 -5.70 0.51 29.97
C ALA A 106 -4.67 0.65 31.10
N ALA A 107 -4.09 -0.47 31.57
CA ALA A 107 -3.03 -0.46 32.59
C ALA A 107 -1.70 0.07 32.03
N TYR A 108 -1.39 -0.21 30.76
CA TYR A 108 -0.19 0.29 30.08
C TYR A 108 -0.19 1.82 29.96
N ARG A 109 -1.37 2.43 29.75
CA ARG A 109 -1.54 3.89 29.66
C ARG A 109 -1.42 4.60 31.01
N ASP A 110 -1.57 3.88 32.12
CA ASP A 110 -1.58 4.44 33.47
C ASP A 110 -0.16 4.47 34.10
N GLY A 111 0.67 3.45 33.81
CA GLY A 111 2.05 3.37 34.32
C GLY A 111 2.99 4.49 33.87
N HIS A 112 2.71 5.16 32.74
CA HIS A 112 3.55 6.24 32.18
C HIS A 112 3.08 7.67 32.53
N LYS A 113 2.08 7.83 33.41
CA LYS A 113 1.62 9.16 33.85
C LYS A 113 2.36 9.71 35.07
N HIS A 114 3.29 8.95 35.64
CA HIS A 114 4.07 9.35 36.80
C HIS A 114 5.56 9.44 36.47
N ASP A 115 5.91 10.27 35.49
CA ASP A 115 7.19 10.97 35.57
C ASP A 115 6.94 12.30 36.30
N PRO A 116 7.53 12.52 37.49
CA PRO A 116 7.50 13.83 38.11
C PRO A 116 8.33 14.80 37.25
N ASP A 117 7.69 15.90 36.83
CA ASP A 117 8.32 17.05 36.16
C ASP A 117 9.55 17.51 36.97
N PRO A 118 10.79 17.46 36.43
CA PRO A 118 11.98 17.82 37.18
C PRO A 118 12.24 19.33 37.30
N ASP A 119 11.32 20.22 36.90
CA ASP A 119 11.64 21.66 36.85
C ASP A 119 10.50 22.61 37.27
N ALA A 120 9.94 22.36 38.46
CA ALA A 120 9.13 23.35 39.19
C ALA A 120 9.82 23.75 40.50
N SER A 121 10.98 24.38 40.41
CA SER A 121 11.61 25.10 41.53
C SER A 121 12.54 26.20 41.04
N ALA A 122 12.02 27.43 40.94
CA ALA A 122 12.65 28.69 41.38
C ALA A 122 11.71 29.87 41.13
#